data_AF-A0A973A8U4-F1
#
_entry.id   AF-A0A973A8U4-F1
#
_cell.length_a   1.000
_cell.length_b   1.000
_cell.length_c   1.000
_cell.angle_alpha   90.00
_cell.angle_beta   90.00
_cell.angle_gamma   90.00
#
_symmetry.space_group_name_H-M   'P 1'
#
loop_
_entity.id
_entity.type
_entity.pdbx_description
1 polymer ?
#
loop_
_entity_poly.entity_id
_entity_poly.type
_entity_poly.pdbx_seq_one_letter_code
_entity_poly.pdbx_strand_id
1 'polypeptide(L)'
;MAADISKQMLRLNNQLDKVIDKQDELIDPESQKTVVIALVNDLRWDEAAKLCAEQAKEDDKRTRLAEEEKHLRSELEALREQLVKVSNGEVVEPATDSEE
;
A
#
# COMPACT_ATOMS: atom_id res chain seq x y z
N MET A 1 -3.11 11.81 25.33
CA MET A 1 -3.29 12.59 24.08
C MET A 1 -2.02 12.59 23.23
N ALA A 2 -0.99 13.40 23.50
CA ALA A 2 0.22 13.42 22.63
C ALA A 2 0.94 12.07 22.54
N ALA A 3 1.11 11.36 23.67
CA ALA A 3 1.74 10.04 23.69
C ALA A 3 0.91 8.95 22.99
N ASP A 4 -0.41 9.11 22.93
CA ASP A 4 -1.31 8.16 22.26
C ASP A 4 -1.27 8.36 20.74
N ILE A 5 -1.24 9.62 20.29
CA ILE A 5 -1.00 9.99 18.88
C ILE A 5 0.35 9.46 18.40
N SER A 6 1.43 9.64 19.19
CA SER A 6 2.75 9.11 18.83
C SER A 6 2.77 7.58 18.70
N LYS A 7 2.03 6.85 19.54
CA LYS A 7 1.90 5.38 19.44
C LYS A 7 1.14 4.97 18.18
N GLN A 8 0.05 5.67 17.86
CA GLN A 8 -0.72 5.43 16.63
C GLN A 8 0.13 5.70 15.38
N MET A 9 0.89 6.81 15.35
CA MET A 9 1.80 7.12 14.24
C MET A 9 2.89 6.05 14.07
N LEU A 10 3.46 5.53 15.15
CA LEU A 10 4.44 4.45 15.06
C LEU A 10 3.82 3.18 14.48
N ARG A 11 2.59 2.85 14.91
CA ARG A 11 1.85 1.70 14.37
C ARG A 11 1.58 1.84 12.87
N LEU A 12 1.10 3.00 12.43
CA LEU A 12 0.82 3.27 11.02
C LEU A 12 2.09 3.29 10.16
N ASN A 13 3.21 3.83 10.67
CA ASN A 13 4.50 3.74 9.97
C ASN A 13 4.93 2.28 9.79
N ASN A 14 4.84 1.46 10.84
CA ASN A 14 5.16 0.02 10.71
C ASN A 14 4.23 -0.72 9.74
N GLN A 15 2.99 -0.25 9.55
CA GLN A 15 2.08 -0.80 8.54
C GLN A 15 2.48 -0.33 7.15
N LEU A 16 2.84 0.95 7.00
CA LEU A 16 3.30 1.53 5.74
C LEU A 16 4.58 0.85 5.24
N ASP A 17 5.54 0.62 6.13
CA ASP A 17 6.78 -0.10 5.80
C ASP A 17 6.48 -1.50 5.25
N LYS A 18 5.56 -2.23 5.89
CA LYS A 18 5.13 -3.56 5.41
C LYS A 18 4.42 -3.52 4.06
N VAL A 19 3.68 -2.45 3.77
CA VAL A 19 3.02 -2.29 2.47
C VAL A 19 4.07 -2.02 1.40
N ILE A 20 5.06 -1.18 1.68
CA ILE A 20 6.18 -0.89 0.78
C ILE A 20 7.00 -2.16 0.53
N ASP A 21 7.37 -2.92 1.57
CA ASP A 21 8.07 -4.19 1.43
C ASP A 21 7.31 -5.15 0.49
N LYS A 22 5.98 -5.26 0.65
CA LYS A 22 5.14 -6.09 -0.20
C LYS A 22 5.02 -5.59 -1.65
N GLN A 23 5.13 -4.28 -1.87
CA GLN A 23 5.14 -3.69 -3.21
C GLN A 23 6.48 -3.97 -3.90
N ASP A 24 7.59 -3.88 -3.17
CA ASP A 24 8.95 -4.16 -3.66
C ASP A 24 9.14 -5.65 -4.00
N GLU A 25 8.40 -6.54 -3.33
CA GLU A 25 8.35 -7.97 -3.66
C GLU A 25 7.57 -8.29 -4.96
N LEU A 26 6.80 -7.35 -5.52
CA LEU A 26 6.06 -7.59 -6.76
C LEU A 26 7.00 -7.60 -7.96
N ILE A 27 6.72 -8.50 -8.90
CA ILE A 27 7.53 -8.60 -10.11
C ILE A 27 7.26 -7.38 -10.99
N ASP A 28 8.31 -6.87 -11.62
CA ASP A 28 8.21 -5.78 -12.58
C ASP A 28 7.27 -6.15 -13.76
N PRO A 29 6.21 -5.35 -14.02
CA PRO A 29 5.25 -5.64 -15.09
C PRO A 29 5.88 -5.71 -16.49
N GLU A 30 6.89 -4.89 -16.76
CA GLU A 30 7.56 -4.87 -18.06
C GLU A 30 8.44 -6.12 -18.25
N SER A 31 9.09 -6.59 -17.18
CA SER A 31 9.77 -7.88 -17.16
C SER A 31 8.80 -9.03 -17.49
N GLN A 32 7.64 -9.11 -16.81
CA GLN A 32 6.63 -10.15 -17.06
C GLN A 32 6.11 -10.12 -18.50
N LYS A 33 5.78 -8.92 -19.00
CA LYS A 33 5.31 -8.73 -20.37
C LYS A 33 6.33 -9.16 -21.41
N THR A 34 7.62 -8.88 -21.18
CA THR A 34 8.70 -9.32 -22.07
C THR A 34 8.78 -10.84 -22.14
N VAL A 35 8.64 -11.53 -21.01
CA VAL A 35 8.62 -13.00 -20.96
C VAL A 35 7.40 -13.57 -21.68
N VAL A 36 6.21 -12.99 -21.48
CA VAL A 36 4.97 -13.41 -22.17
C VAL A 36 5.12 -13.25 -23.68
N ILE A 37 5.66 -12.13 -24.16
CA ILE A 37 5.89 -11.90 -25.60
C ILE A 37 6.84 -12.95 -26.17
N ALA A 38 7.91 -13.31 -25.45
CA ALA A 38 8.83 -14.36 -25.88
C ALA A 38 8.12 -15.72 -26.00
N LEU A 39 7.31 -16.10 -25.02
CA LEU A 39 6.54 -17.36 -25.05
C LEU A 39 5.53 -17.39 -26.19
N VAL A 40 4.88 -16.26 -26.48
CA VAL A 40 3.98 -16.10 -27.63
C VAL A 40 4.71 -16.31 -28.94
N ASN A 41 5.90 -15.70 -29.10
CA ASN A 41 6.72 -15.86 -30.30
C ASN A 41 7.23 -17.31 -30.48
N ASP A 42 7.47 -18.01 -29.37
CA ASP A 42 7.85 -19.42 -29.34
C ASP A 42 6.67 -20.39 -29.48
N LEU A 43 5.45 -19.89 -29.72
CA LEU A 43 4.20 -20.66 -29.83
C LEU A 43 3.84 -21.45 -28.56
N ARG A 44 4.36 -21.05 -27.39
CA ARG A 44 4.10 -21.65 -26.07
C ARG A 44 2.88 -21.00 -25.41
N TRP A 45 1.73 -21.12 -26.07
CA TRP A 45 0.49 -20.42 -25.71
C TRP A 45 -0.03 -20.76 -24.32
N ASP A 46 0.06 -22.03 -23.89
CA ASP A 46 -0.41 -22.47 -22.58
C ASP A 46 0.38 -21.83 -21.43
N GLU A 47 1.68 -21.60 -21.63
CA GLU A 47 2.54 -20.98 -20.64
C GLU A 47 2.38 -19.46 -20.64
N ALA A 48 2.26 -18.85 -21.83
CA ALA A 48 1.93 -17.44 -21.97
C ALA A 48 0.59 -17.11 -21.28
N ALA A 49 -0.44 -17.96 -21.47
CA ALA A 49 -1.74 -17.76 -20.84
C ALA A 49 -1.67 -17.85 -19.30
N LYS A 50 -0.87 -18.78 -18.76
CA LYS A 50 -0.65 -18.88 -17.30
C LYS A 50 0.03 -17.63 -16.75
N LEU A 51 1.10 -17.16 -17.40
CA LEU A 51 1.78 -15.94 -16.98
C LEU A 51 0.89 -14.69 -17.08
N CYS A 52 0.05 -14.57 -18.11
CA CYS A 52 -0.94 -13.49 -18.18
C CYS A 52 -1.92 -13.52 -17.00
N ALA A 53 -2.36 -14.71 -16.58
CA ALA A 53 -3.25 -14.86 -15.43
C ALA A 53 -2.56 -14.53 -14.10
N GLU A 54 -1.27 -14.84 -13.98
CA GLU A 54 -0.45 -14.46 -12.83
C GLU A 54 -0.19 -12.95 -12.80
N GLN A 55 0.13 -12.34 -13.94
CA GLN A 55 0.29 -10.91 -14.10
C GLN A 55 -0.97 -10.14 -13.69
N ALA A 56 -2.16 -10.60 -14.11
CA ALA A 56 -3.41 -9.98 -13.70
C ALA A 56 -3.61 -10.00 -12.16
N LYS A 57 -3.26 -11.11 -11.50
CA LYS A 57 -3.33 -11.21 -10.03
C LYS A 57 -2.34 -10.29 -9.34
N GLU A 58 -1.14 -10.15 -9.89
CA GLU A 58 -0.14 -9.23 -9.35
C GLU A 58 -0.54 -7.76 -9.56
N ASP A 59 -1.15 -7.41 -10.69
CA ASP A 59 -1.67 -6.07 -10.94
C ASP A 59 -2.84 -5.72 -10.00
N ASP A 60 -3.73 -6.66 -9.72
CA ASP A 60 -4.76 -6.49 -8.69
C ASP A 60 -4.12 -6.26 -7.31
N LYS A 61 -3.08 -7.05 -6.96
CA LYS A 61 -2.34 -6.89 -5.70
C LYS A 61 -1.63 -5.53 -5.63
N ARG A 62 -1.01 -5.08 -6.72
CA ARG A 62 -0.35 -3.78 -6.86
C ARG A 62 -1.32 -2.64 -6.62
N THR A 63 -2.49 -2.71 -7.24
CA THR A 63 -3.56 -1.70 -7.07
C THR A 63 -4.01 -1.62 -5.62
N ARG A 64 -4.31 -2.76 -4.99
CA ARG A 64 -4.72 -2.80 -3.57
C ARG A 64 -3.66 -2.25 -2.63
N LEU A 65 -2.40 -2.63 -2.81
CA LEU A 65 -1.30 -2.13 -1.99
C LEU A 65 -1.09 -0.62 -2.18
N ALA A 66 -1.23 -0.10 -3.39
CA ALA A 66 -1.15 1.34 -3.66
C ALA A 66 -2.28 2.14 -2.99
N GLU A 67 -3.50 1.59 -2.97
CA GLU A 67 -4.63 2.18 -2.24
C GLU A 67 -4.39 2.16 -0.71
N GLU A 68 -3.90 1.03 -0.18
CA GLU A 68 -3.53 0.89 1.24
C GLU A 68 -2.42 1.88 1.64
N GLU A 69 -1.37 2.01 0.82
CA GLU A 69 -0.28 2.96 1.04
C GLU A 69 -0.81 4.41 1.07
N LYS A 70 -1.67 4.77 0.11
CA LYS A 70 -2.28 6.10 0.04
C LYS A 70 -3.11 6.39 1.28
N HIS A 71 -3.90 5.42 1.74
CA HIS A 71 -4.72 5.55 2.93
C HIS A 71 -3.86 5.75 4.19
N LEU A 72 -2.87 4.88 4.41
CA LEU A 72 -1.94 4.97 5.54
C LEU A 72 -1.18 6.31 5.57
N ARG A 73 -0.74 6.82 4.41
CA ARG A 73 -0.10 8.14 4.32
C ARG A 73 -1.07 9.26 4.69
N SER A 74 -2.34 9.16 4.28
CA SER A 74 -3.36 10.14 4.65
C SER A 74 -3.65 10.14 6.15
N GLU A 75 -3.74 8.97 6.78
CA GLU A 75 -3.94 8.86 8.23
C GLU A 75 -2.73 9.38 9.02
N LEU A 76 -1.51 9.08 8.56
CA LEU A 76 -0.29 9.62 9.16
C LEU A 76 -0.26 11.15 9.11
N GLU A 77 -0.69 11.75 8.00
CA GLU A 77 -0.75 13.22 7.88
C GLU A 77 -1.83 13.81 8.79
N ALA A 78 -3.01 13.18 8.88
CA ALA A 78 -4.04 13.60 9.83
C ALA A 78 -3.54 13.54 11.29
N LEU A 79 -2.82 12.49 11.67
CA LEU A 79 -2.20 12.39 13.00
C LEU A 79 -1.11 13.45 13.22
N ARG A 80 -0.34 13.83 12.18
CA ARG A 80 0.64 14.93 12.27
C ARG A 80 -0.06 16.24 12.57
N GLU A 81 -1.14 16.55 11.86
CA GLU A 81 -1.93 17.75 12.10
C GLU A 81 -2.53 17.76 13.51
N GLN A 82 -3.08 16.63 13.97
CA GLN A 82 -3.59 16.51 15.33
C GLN A 82 -2.49 16.71 16.39
N LEU A 83 -1.30 16.16 16.17
CA LEU A 83 -0.17 16.35 17.08
C LEU A 83 0.25 17.82 17.17
N VAL A 84 0.26 18.55 16.03
CA VAL A 84 0.54 19.99 15.99
C VAL A 84 -0.52 20.77 16.78
N LYS A 85 -1.80 20.47 16.59
CA LYS A 85 -2.90 21.11 17.33
C LYS A 85 -2.79 20.89 18.84
N VAL A 86 -2.54 19.64 19.27
CA VAL A 86 -2.29 19.31 20.68
C VAL A 86 -1.06 20.03 21.22
N SER A 87 0.01 20.16 20.44
CA SER A 87 1.23 20.88 20.84
C SER A 87 1.02 22.39 21.00
N ASN A 88 0.07 22.96 20.28
CA ASN A 88 -0.35 24.36 20.39
C ASN A 88 -1.35 24.61 21.52
N GLY A 89 -1.72 23.56 22.28
CA GLY A 89 -2.67 23.65 23.40
C GLY A 89 -4.14 23.59 22.98
N GLU A 90 -4.45 23.25 21.73
CA GLU A 90 -5.83 22.99 21.32
C GLU A 90 -6.31 21.64 21.87
N VAL A 91 -7.54 21.62 22.41
CA VAL A 91 -8.22 20.38 22.79
C VAL A 91 -8.75 19.74 21.52
N VAL A 92 -8.02 18.75 21.01
CA VAL A 92 -8.46 17.92 19.89
C VAL A 92 -9.37 16.83 20.47
N GLU A 93 -10.65 16.84 20.09
CA GLU A 93 -11.55 15.71 20.39
C GLU A 93 -10.99 14.45 19.70
N PRO A 94 -10.96 13.30 20.39
CA PRO A 94 -10.52 12.06 19.77
C PRO A 94 -11.40 11.83 18.53
N ALA A 95 -10.77 11.58 17.38
CA ALA A 95 -11.47 11.09 16.21
C ALA A 95 -12.18 9.81 16.64
N THR A 96 -13.48 9.89 16.88
CA THR A 96 -14.32 8.73 17.13
C THR A 96 -14.15 7.82 15.93
N ASP A 97 -13.69 6.60 16.19
CA ASP A 97 -13.78 5.48 15.26
C ASP A 97 -15.20 5.44 14.70
N SER A 98 -15.38 5.93 13.48
CA SER A 98 -16.54 5.57 12.68
C SER A 98 -16.29 4.15 12.20
N GLU A 99 -16.55 3.19 13.08
CA GLU A 99 -16.94 1.85 12.70
C GLU A 99 -18.28 1.95 11.97
N GLU A 100 -18.28 1.90 10.64
CA GLU A 100 -19.37 1.37 9.79
C GLU A 100 -18.79 0.71 8.54
#